data_AF-A0A8J5V4R9-F1
#
_entry.id   AF-A0A8J5V4R9-F1
#
_cell.length_a   1.000
_cell.length_b   1.000
_cell.length_c   1.000
_cell.angle_alpha   90.00
_cell.angle_beta   90.00
_cell.angle_gamma   90.00
#
_symmetry.space_group_name_H-M   'P 1'
#
loop_
_entity.id
_entity.type
_entity.pdbx_description
1 polymer ?
#
loop_
_entity_poly.entity_id
_entity_poly.type
_entity_poly.pdbx_seq_one_letter_code
_entity_poly.pdbx_strand_id
1 'polypeptide(L)'
;MGWSVGAVIAQACHASTAVTHMFYNDLHTQKYLADLDNMHKIVLEAADESKLTDLHSKLSEAKIDHKLWIEQPENIPTCLVFCARVFSDVVDEVPLPKAIFAKF
;
A
#
# COMPACT_ATOMS: atom_id res chain seq x y z
N MET A 1 -14.01 7.39 -7.28
CA MET A 1 -14.79 6.19 -7.67
C MET A 1 -15.92 5.99 -6.66
N GLY A 2 -17.16 5.73 -7.08
CA GLY A 2 -18.34 5.65 -6.19
C GLY A 2 -18.45 4.35 -5.37
N TRP A 3 -17.35 3.90 -4.78
CA TRP A 3 -17.27 2.60 -4.11
C TRP A 3 -17.95 2.63 -2.73
N SER A 4 -18.56 1.52 -2.34
CA SER A 4 -19.04 1.36 -0.96
C SER A 4 -17.85 1.26 -0.01
N VAL A 5 -18.04 1.67 1.25
CA VAL A 5 -17.00 1.54 2.29
C VAL A 5 -16.51 0.10 2.40
N GLY A 6 -17.41 -0.87 2.34
CA GLY A 6 -17.06 -2.29 2.37
C GLY A 6 -16.18 -2.73 1.20
N ALA A 7 -16.44 -2.21 -0.01
CA ALA A 7 -15.59 -2.50 -1.17
C ALA A 7 -14.19 -1.91 -0.98
N VAL A 8 -14.06 -0.66 -0.53
CA VAL A 8 -12.75 -0.05 -0.26
C VAL A 8 -11.94 -0.84 0.78
N ILE A 9 -12.59 -1.27 1.86
CA ILE A 9 -11.97 -2.11 2.89
C ILE A 9 -11.49 -3.44 2.29
N ALA A 10 -12.33 -4.11 1.49
CA ALA A 10 -11.97 -5.38 0.87
C ALA A 10 -10.71 -5.25 -0.01
N GLN A 11 -10.60 -4.19 -0.82
CA GLN A 11 -9.42 -3.95 -1.65
C GLN A 11 -8.16 -3.73 -0.81
N ALA A 12 -8.26 -2.92 0.25
CA ALA A 12 -7.14 -2.68 1.15
C ALA A 12 -6.69 -3.98 1.84
N CYS A 13 -7.62 -4.84 2.27
CA CYS A 13 -7.32 -6.14 2.85
C CYS A 13 -6.65 -7.10 1.86
N HIS A 14 -7.17 -7.19 0.63
CA HIS A 14 -6.57 -8.01 -0.42
C HIS A 14 -5.15 -7.56 -0.76
N ALA A 15 -4.96 -6.26 -0.99
CA ALA A 15 -3.66 -5.69 -1.31
C ALA A 15 -2.64 -5.89 -0.16
N SER A 16 -3.05 -5.65 1.08
CA SER A 16 -2.20 -5.85 2.28
C SER A 16 -1.79 -7.30 2.45
N THR A 17 -2.71 -8.23 2.25
CA THR A 17 -2.43 -9.67 2.34
C THR A 17 -1.47 -10.11 1.25
N ALA A 18 -1.68 -9.63 0.01
CA ALA A 18 -0.82 -9.95 -1.12
C ALA A 18 0.63 -9.46 -0.91
N VAL A 19 0.82 -8.21 -0.48
CA VAL A 19 2.17 -7.67 -0.16
C VAL A 19 2.84 -8.48 0.94
N THR A 20 2.11 -8.75 2.03
CA THR A 20 2.64 -9.51 3.17
C THR A 20 3.12 -10.89 2.73
N HIS A 21 2.38 -11.56 1.85
CA HIS A 21 2.77 -12.86 1.30
C HIS A 21 3.98 -12.75 0.34
N MET A 22 3.95 -11.80 -0.58
CA MET A 22 5.02 -11.61 -1.57
C MET A 22 6.37 -11.32 -0.93
N PHE A 23 6.38 -10.51 0.13
CA PHE A 23 7.59 -10.09 0.83
C PHE A 23 7.72 -10.73 2.21
N TYR A 24 7.09 -11.90 2.41
CA TYR A 24 7.06 -12.56 3.71
C TYR A 24 8.47 -12.74 4.30
N ASN A 25 9.44 -13.14 3.48
CA ASN A 25 10.81 -13.39 3.94
C ASN A 25 11.70 -12.12 4.03
N ASP A 26 11.19 -10.94 3.70
CA ASP A 26 11.93 -9.70 3.88
C ASP A 26 12.13 -9.40 5.38
N LEU A 27 13.30 -8.87 5.74
CA LEU A 27 13.65 -8.62 7.14
C LEU A 27 12.72 -7.59 7.80
N HIS A 28 12.28 -6.58 7.06
CA HIS A 28 11.37 -5.56 7.60
C HIS A 28 9.96 -6.12 7.78
N THR A 29 9.49 -6.91 6.81
CA THR A 29 8.21 -7.64 6.94
C THR A 29 8.22 -8.59 8.12
N GLN A 30 9.28 -9.38 8.31
CA GLN A 30 9.41 -10.29 9.46
C GLN A 30 9.40 -9.53 10.79
N LYS A 31 10.13 -8.41 10.89
CA LYS A 31 10.12 -7.56 12.10
C LYS A 31 8.74 -6.98 12.38
N TYR A 32 8.05 -6.49 11.35
CA TYR A 32 6.70 -5.96 11.46
C TYR A 32 5.69 -7.01 11.92
N LEU A 33 5.79 -8.24 11.41
CA LEU A 33 4.93 -9.36 11.79
C LEU A 33 5.28 -9.98 13.15
N ALA A 34 6.49 -9.75 13.67
CA ALA A 34 6.90 -10.22 14.99
C ALA A 34 6.29 -9.40 16.14
N ASP A 35 5.87 -8.17 15.88
CA ASP A 35 5.28 -7.24 16.85
C ASP A 35 3.84 -6.87 16.46
N LEU A 36 2.96 -7.88 16.50
CA LEU A 36 1.58 -7.76 16.00
C LEU A 36 0.75 -6.71 16.76
N ASP A 37 1.04 -6.50 18.05
CA ASP A 37 0.30 -5.56 18.89
C ASP A 37 0.68 -4.09 18.62
N ASN A 38 1.80 -3.83 17.93
CA ASN A 38 2.27 -2.48 17.57
C ASN A 38 2.33 -2.25 16.05
N MET A 39 1.54 -2.99 15.28
CA MET A 39 1.45 -2.84 13.82
C MET A 39 0.85 -1.49 13.42
N HIS A 40 1.67 -0.56 12.95
CA HIS A 40 1.18 0.68 12.36
C HIS A 40 0.85 0.51 10.87
N LYS A 41 -0.27 1.08 10.43
CA LYS A 41 -0.61 1.21 9.00
C LYS A 41 -0.99 2.66 8.70
N ILE A 42 -0.46 3.19 7.61
CA ILE A 42 -0.79 4.53 7.13
C ILE A 42 -1.60 4.38 5.86
N VAL A 43 -2.79 4.98 5.85
CA VAL A 43 -3.68 5.00 4.68
C VAL A 43 -3.62 6.37 4.04
N LEU A 44 -3.31 6.40 2.75
CA LEU A 44 -3.20 7.63 1.96
C LEU A 44 -4.31 7.67 0.91
N GLU A 45 -4.73 8.87 0.51
CA GLU A 45 -5.69 9.05 -0.57
C GLU A 45 -4.98 9.22 -1.91
N ALA A 46 -5.41 8.48 -2.92
CA ALA A 46 -5.14 8.81 -4.32
C ALA A 46 -6.43 9.35 -4.96
N ALA A 47 -6.33 10.51 -5.60
CA ALA A 47 -7.48 11.20 -6.18
C ALA A 47 -8.11 10.43 -7.36
N ASP A 48 -7.29 9.72 -8.12
CA ASP A 48 -7.68 8.98 -9.31
C ASP A 48 -6.69 7.84 -9.63
N GLU A 49 -7.03 7.05 -10.64
CA GLU A 49 -6.24 5.91 -11.14
C GLU A 49 -4.87 6.34 -11.70
N SER A 50 -4.80 7.52 -12.33
CA SER A 50 -3.54 8.05 -12.88
C SER A 50 -2.56 8.31 -11.75
N LYS A 51 -3.00 8.87 -10.62
CA LYS A 51 -2.15 9.09 -9.45
C LYS A 51 -1.66 7.80 -8.80
N LEU A 52 -2.48 6.74 -8.79
CA LEU A 52 -2.05 5.41 -8.34
C LEU A 52 -0.96 4.85 -9.26
N THR A 53 -1.17 4.94 -10.57
CA THR A 53 -0.23 4.42 -11.57
C THR A 53 1.09 5.21 -11.59
N ASP A 54 1.03 6.54 -11.50
CA ASP A 54 2.21 7.41 -11.39
C ASP A 54 3.05 7.06 -10.15
N LEU A 55 2.37 6.83 -9.01
CA LEU A 55 3.05 6.45 -7.77
C LEU A 55 3.66 5.04 -7.88
N HIS A 56 2.95 4.09 -8.48
CA HIS A 56 3.47 2.77 -8.78
C HIS A 56 4.76 2.82 -9.62
N SER A 57 4.79 3.66 -10.66
CA SER A 57 6.00 3.86 -11.48
C SER A 57 7.16 4.43 -10.68
N LYS A 58 6.93 5.47 -9.87
CA LYS A 58 7.97 6.08 -9.02
C LYS A 58 8.54 5.10 -8.00
N LEU A 59 7.67 4.32 -7.34
CA LEU A 59 8.13 3.28 -6.40
C LEU A 59 8.96 2.20 -7.12
N SER A 60 8.59 1.85 -8.35
CA SER A 60 9.35 0.89 -9.17
C SER A 60 10.73 1.43 -9.55
N GLU A 61 10.82 2.71 -9.94
CA GLU A 61 12.08 3.40 -10.24
C GLU A 61 12.99 3.50 -9.02
N ALA A 62 12.42 3.79 -7.85
CA ALA A 62 13.10 3.82 -6.56
C ALA A 62 13.46 2.42 -6.03
N LYS A 63 13.02 1.34 -6.69
CA LYS A 63 13.19 -0.05 -6.24
C LYS A 63 12.62 -0.29 -4.84
N ILE A 64 11.53 0.38 -4.53
CA ILE A 64 10.76 0.14 -3.31
C ILE A 64 9.84 -1.03 -3.56
N ASP A 65 9.88 -2.05 -2.70
CA ASP A 65 9.02 -3.22 -2.82
C ASP A 65 7.56 -2.87 -2.55
N HIS A 66 6.67 -3.16 -3.50
CA HIS A 66 5.26 -2.82 -3.41
C HIS A 66 4.38 -3.72 -4.31
N LYS A 67 3.06 -3.61 -4.14
CA LYS A 67 2.04 -4.26 -4.96
C LYS A 67 0.97 -3.26 -5.36
N LEU A 68 0.76 -3.12 -6.66
CA LEU A 68 -0.46 -2.56 -7.22
C LEU A 68 -1.52 -3.66 -7.28
N TRP A 69 -2.63 -3.46 -6.58
CA TRP A 69 -3.79 -4.34 -6.61
C TRP A 69 -4.74 -3.89 -7.72
N ILE A 70 -5.08 -4.86 -8.57
CA ILE A 70 -5.95 -4.68 -9.74
C ILE A 70 -7.22 -5.49 -9.49
N GLU A 71 -8.35 -4.81 -9.44
CA GLU A 71 -9.65 -5.45 -9.27
C GLU A 71 -10.08 -6.15 -10.56
N GLN A 72 -10.67 -7.33 -10.42
CA GLN A 72 -11.24 -8.11 -11.51
C GLN A 72 -12.77 -8.19 -11.36
N PRO A 73 -13.53 -8.30 -12.47
CA PRO A 73 -13.07 -8.46 -13.86
C PRO A 73 -12.76 -7.14 -14.60
N GLU A 74 -12.98 -5.98 -13.99
CA GLU A 74 -12.86 -4.67 -14.66
C GLU A 74 -11.40 -4.29 -14.99
N ASN A 75 -10.43 -4.96 -14.37
CA ASN A 75 -9.00 -4.77 -14.56
C ASN A 75 -8.54 -3.33 -14.22
N ILE A 76 -9.05 -2.78 -13.13
CA ILE A 76 -8.76 -1.41 -12.68
C ILE A 76 -7.84 -1.40 -11.45
N PRO A 77 -6.83 -0.51 -11.38
CA PRO A 77 -6.05 -0.28 -10.17
C PRO A 77 -6.89 0.36 -9.07
N THR A 78 -6.94 -0.28 -7.91
CA THR A 78 -7.80 0.16 -6.79
C THR A 78 -7.04 0.43 -5.50
N CYS A 79 -5.89 -0.21 -5.32
CA CYS A 79 -5.09 -0.04 -4.11
C CYS A 79 -3.60 -0.24 -4.42
N LEU A 80 -2.74 0.54 -3.78
CA LEU A 80 -1.29 0.41 -3.84
C LEU A 80 -0.77 0.26 -2.43
N VAL A 81 -0.04 -0.82 -2.16
CA VAL A 81 0.51 -1.12 -0.84
C VAL A 81 1.99 -1.40 -0.99
N PHE A 82 2.82 -0.77 -0.16
CA PHE A 82 4.25 -1.04 -0.10
C PHE A 82 4.56 -2.06 1.00
N CYS A 83 5.65 -2.81 0.81
CA CYS A 83 6.21 -3.73 1.80
C CYS A 83 6.43 -3.01 3.14
N ALA A 84 6.21 -3.70 4.26
CA ALA A 84 6.36 -3.09 5.57
C ALA A 84 7.80 -2.59 5.75
N ARG A 85 7.97 -1.30 6.03
CA ARG A 85 9.27 -0.65 6.23
C ARG A 85 9.11 0.65 7.02
N VAL A 86 10.23 1.28 7.36
CA VAL A 86 10.23 2.57 8.04
C VAL A 86 9.63 3.62 7.09
N PHE A 87 8.64 4.38 7.57
CA PHE A 87 7.90 5.33 6.74
C PHE A 87 8.78 6.46 6.21
N SER A 88 9.76 6.94 6.99
CA SER A 88 10.71 7.97 6.57
C SER A 88 11.46 7.57 5.30
N ASP A 89 11.89 6.31 5.22
CA ASP A 89 12.70 5.80 4.11
C ASP A 89 11.93 5.86 2.78
N VAL A 90 10.59 5.77 2.83
CA VAL A 90 9.74 5.90 1.64
C VAL A 90 9.50 7.36 1.28
N VAL A 91 9.23 8.22 2.26
CA VAL A 91 8.89 9.64 2.04
C VAL A 91 10.09 10.43 1.50
N ASP A 92 11.31 10.08 1.95
CA ASP A 92 12.53 10.74 1.50
C ASP A 92 12.87 10.41 0.04
N GLU A 93 12.49 9.22 -0.44
CA GLU A 93 12.74 8.78 -1.81
C GLU A 93 11.60 9.13 -2.78
N VAL A 94 10.34 9.00 -2.35
CA VAL A 94 9.16 9.19 -3.19
C VAL A 94 8.13 10.07 -2.49
N PRO A 95 7.79 11.26 -3.05
CA PRO A 95 6.76 12.13 -2.48
C PRO A 95 5.40 11.41 -2.44
N LEU A 96 4.88 11.18 -1.23
CA LEU A 96 3.64 10.46 -1.01
C LEU A 96 2.41 11.39 -1.03
N PRO A 97 1.22 10.87 -1.42
CA PRO A 97 -0.04 11.60 -1.30
C PRO A 97 -0.35 12.00 0.15
N LYS A 98 -1.29 12.93 0.33
CA LYS A 98 -1.71 13.37 1.68
C LYS A 98 -2.27 12.19 2.47
N ALA A 99 -1.85 12.09 3.73
CA ALA A 99 -2.38 11.09 4.65
C ALA A 99 -3.85 11.36 4.97
N ILE A 100 -4.66 10.31 4.85
CA ILE A 100 -5.97 10.27 5.50
C ILE A 100 -5.65 9.81 6.92
N PHE A 101 -5.67 10.72 7.88
CA PHE A 101 -5.37 10.36 9.27
C PHE A 101 -6.44 9.41 9.81
N ALA A 102 -6.12 8.13 9.81
CA ALA A 102 -6.70 7.16 10.70
C ALA A 102 -5.53 6.54 11.47
N LYS A 103 -5.21 7.09 12.65
CA LYS A 103 -4.36 6.38 13.61
C LYS A 103 -5.20 5.21 14.13
N PHE A 104 -4.87 4.01 13.68
CA PHE A 104 -5.22 2.76 14.37
C PHE A 104 -3.93 2.13 14.86
#